data_AF-A0A1I4Q0H7-F1
#
_entry.id   AF-A0A1I4Q0H7-F1
#
_cell.length_a   1.000
_cell.length_b   1.000
_cell.length_c   1.000
_cell.angle_alpha   90.00
_cell.angle_beta   90.00
_cell.angle_gamma   90.00
#
_symmetry.space_group_name_H-M   'P 1'
#
loop_
_entity.id
_entity.type
_entity.pdbx_description
1 polymer ?
#
loop_
_entity_poly.entity_id
_entity_poly.type
_entity_poly.pdbx_seq_one_letter_code
_entity_poly.pdbx_strand_id
1 'polypeptide(L)'
;MSGDQRFVEFLKERIGLDVTSVGPAIIERAVRQRMAALRIESSDDYWRHLQGSRDEQQALIEGVIVPETWFFRYPESFATLAKLAAKRLAELKGMRALRLLSLPCSTGEEPYSIAMALFDGGLLPHQFKVDGLDVSPLSVERAKRACYGKNSFRGQPIDYRERHFSAEAEGDRLHERVREQVRLQVGNVLDPNLLANEAPYDFVFCRNLLIYFDQPTQKQVFEVLKRLTHVDGVLFIGPAEGSLLGRLGMRSIGIAQSFAFSRHHEPAPAFITPPAPVSLPARPVPASAPARGRPFSRVAPSPRLEPVPATDAVAVLATITRLANTGKSAEARAACEQYLRDHEPAAQVFYWLGLLSDMAGQVLEAQGFYRKALYLEPQHPEALMHLAALLAAQGDVAGSRRMQARAARNERIADSERKR
;
A
#
# COMPACT_ATOMS: atom_id res chain seq x y z
N MET A 1 4.17 -5.87 -29.36
CA MET A 1 4.97 -4.64 -29.22
C MET A 1 5.66 -4.74 -27.88
N SER A 2 6.97 -5.03 -27.86
CA SER A 2 7.78 -4.82 -26.66
C SER A 2 7.58 -3.37 -26.23
N GLY A 3 7.19 -3.12 -24.97
CA GLY A 3 6.89 -1.79 -24.45
C GLY A 3 7.88 -0.74 -24.95
N ASP A 4 7.35 0.30 -25.60
CA ASP A 4 8.15 1.37 -26.17
C ASP A 4 8.86 2.12 -25.03
N GLN A 5 10.18 1.97 -25.02
CA GLN A 5 11.06 2.39 -23.94
C GLN A 5 10.97 3.89 -23.65
N ARG A 6 10.58 4.70 -24.64
CA ARG A 6 10.44 6.15 -24.49
C ARG A 6 9.39 6.52 -23.44
N PHE A 7 8.28 5.80 -23.38
CA PHE A 7 7.23 6.05 -22.37
C PHE A 7 7.68 5.61 -20.98
N VAL A 8 8.47 4.53 -20.89
CA VAL A 8 9.05 4.05 -19.63
C VAL A 8 10.00 5.11 -19.07
N GLU A 9 10.92 5.60 -19.90
CA GLU A 9 11.89 6.63 -19.52
C GLU A 9 11.18 7.92 -19.12
N PHE A 10 10.18 8.34 -19.89
CA PHE A 10 9.36 9.51 -19.57
C PHE A 10 8.71 9.40 -18.18
N LEU A 11 8.05 8.27 -17.88
CA LEU A 11 7.40 8.05 -16.58
C LEU A 11 8.41 7.94 -15.44
N LYS A 12 9.56 7.31 -15.69
CA LYS A 12 10.66 7.26 -14.73
C LYS A 12 11.18 8.66 -14.39
N GLU A 13 11.44 9.50 -15.40
CA GLU A 13 11.92 10.86 -15.19
C GLU A 13 10.88 11.76 -14.51
N ARG A 14 9.60 11.63 -14.87
CA ARG A 14 8.55 12.50 -14.34
C ARG A 14 8.11 12.14 -12.94
N ILE A 15 7.92 10.86 -12.65
CA ILE A 15 7.29 10.41 -11.39
C ILE A 15 8.09 9.31 -10.68
N GLY A 16 9.27 8.94 -11.20
CA GLY A 16 10.14 7.93 -10.56
C GLY A 16 9.72 6.49 -10.81
N LEU A 17 8.71 6.27 -11.65
CA LEU A 17 8.11 4.96 -11.84
C LEU A 17 9.13 3.99 -12.43
N ASP A 18 9.39 2.91 -11.70
CA ASP A 18 10.24 1.84 -12.18
C ASP A 18 9.42 0.74 -12.87
N VAL A 19 9.72 0.47 -14.13
CA VAL A 19 9.01 -0.53 -14.94
C VAL A 19 9.14 -1.93 -14.38
N THR A 20 10.29 -2.28 -13.78
CA THR A 20 10.46 -3.61 -13.15
C THR A 20 9.58 -3.74 -11.92
N SER A 21 9.42 -2.62 -11.21
CA SER A 21 8.55 -2.48 -10.04
C SER A 21 7.08 -2.26 -10.38
N VAL A 22 6.64 -2.09 -11.62
CA VAL A 22 5.20 -1.96 -11.98
C VAL A 22 4.75 -3.08 -12.89
N GLY A 23 5.58 -3.45 -13.85
CA GLY A 23 5.30 -4.39 -14.93
C GLY A 23 5.05 -3.62 -16.23
N PRO A 24 5.71 -3.97 -17.35
CA PRO A 24 5.59 -3.24 -18.61
C PRO A 24 4.15 -3.21 -19.15
N ALA A 25 3.36 -4.24 -18.85
CA ALA A 25 1.96 -4.36 -19.23
C ALA A 25 1.08 -3.17 -18.79
N ILE A 26 1.33 -2.60 -17.61
CA ILE A 26 0.54 -1.46 -17.10
C ILE A 26 0.80 -0.20 -17.92
N ILE A 27 2.06 0.03 -18.29
CA ILE A 27 2.46 1.18 -19.12
C ILE A 27 1.90 1.01 -20.53
N GLU A 28 2.02 -0.19 -21.11
CA GLU A 28 1.45 -0.50 -22.43
C GLU A 28 -0.07 -0.30 -22.46
N ARG A 29 -0.78 -0.73 -21.41
CA ARG A 29 -2.22 -0.53 -21.26
C ARG A 29 -2.57 0.95 -21.20
N ALA A 30 -1.87 1.72 -20.37
CA ALA A 30 -2.09 3.15 -20.22
C ALA A 30 -1.89 3.88 -21.55
N VAL A 31 -0.76 3.64 -22.23
CA VAL A 31 -0.46 4.22 -23.55
C VAL A 31 -1.56 3.87 -24.57
N ARG A 32 -1.98 2.60 -24.63
CA ARG A 32 -3.05 2.16 -25.54
C ARG A 32 -4.38 2.87 -25.26
N GLN A 33 -4.75 3.02 -23.99
CA GLN A 33 -5.97 3.72 -23.59
C GLN A 33 -5.92 5.20 -23.97
N ARG A 34 -4.77 5.86 -23.76
CA ARG A 34 -4.57 7.26 -24.17
C ARG A 34 -4.63 7.44 -25.68
N MET A 35 -3.93 6.59 -26.44
CA MET A 35 -3.99 6.55 -27.90
C MET A 35 -5.43 6.38 -28.42
N ALA A 36 -6.19 5.43 -27.84
CA ALA A 36 -7.59 5.23 -28.20
C ALA A 36 -8.48 6.44 -27.88
N ALA A 37 -8.29 7.07 -26.71
CA ALA A 37 -9.04 8.26 -26.31
C ALA A 37 -8.80 9.45 -27.25
N LEU A 38 -7.57 9.60 -27.76
CA LEU A 38 -7.19 10.65 -28.71
C LEU A 38 -7.39 10.25 -30.18
N ARG A 39 -7.78 9.01 -30.46
CA ARG A 39 -7.88 8.42 -31.82
C ARG A 39 -6.57 8.50 -32.60
N ILE A 40 -5.45 8.25 -31.93
CA ILE A 40 -4.12 8.18 -32.52
C ILE A 40 -3.74 6.71 -32.70
N GLU A 41 -3.39 6.31 -33.93
CA GLU A 41 -3.11 4.90 -34.25
C GLU A 41 -1.63 4.53 -34.12
N SER A 42 -0.73 5.50 -34.28
CA SER A 42 0.72 5.30 -34.23
C SER A 42 1.32 5.72 -32.88
N SER A 43 2.18 4.88 -32.31
CA SER A 43 2.92 5.20 -31.08
C SER A 43 3.86 6.38 -31.28
N ASP A 44 4.42 6.57 -32.48
CA ASP A 44 5.28 7.73 -32.79
C ASP A 44 4.50 9.04 -32.83
N ASP A 45 3.26 9.00 -33.33
CA ASP A 45 2.38 10.16 -33.39
C ASP A 45 1.92 10.54 -31.98
N TYR A 46 1.60 9.53 -31.17
CA TYR A 46 1.26 9.72 -29.76
C TYR A 46 2.44 10.27 -28.96
N TRP A 47 3.66 9.76 -29.19
CA TRP A 47 4.87 10.28 -28.55
C TRP A 47 5.09 11.77 -28.87
N ARG A 48 4.95 12.18 -30.14
CA ARG A 48 5.06 13.59 -30.53
C ARG A 48 4.00 14.46 -29.85
N HIS A 49 2.76 13.98 -29.75
CA HIS A 49 1.69 14.69 -29.06
C HIS A 49 1.97 14.81 -27.55
N LEU A 50 2.39 13.72 -26.91
CA LEU A 50 2.76 13.66 -25.50
C LEU A 50 3.86 14.67 -25.17
N GLN A 51 4.90 14.77 -26.00
CA GLN A 51 5.99 15.73 -25.77
C GLN A 51 5.52 17.21 -25.80
N GLY A 52 4.51 17.52 -26.62
CA GLY A 52 3.98 18.88 -26.78
C GLY A 52 2.86 19.27 -25.81
N SER A 53 2.25 18.32 -25.09
CA SER A 53 1.05 18.56 -24.28
C SER A 53 1.26 18.19 -22.81
N ARG A 54 1.28 19.18 -21.91
CA ARG A 54 1.35 18.94 -20.46
C ARG A 54 0.12 18.20 -19.93
N ASP A 55 -1.05 18.49 -20.48
CA ASP A 55 -2.29 17.83 -20.09
C ASP A 55 -2.25 16.34 -20.44
N GLU A 56 -1.71 16.01 -21.62
CA GLU A 56 -1.56 14.60 -22.00
C GLU A 56 -0.48 13.88 -21.20
N GLN A 57 0.63 14.58 -20.87
CA GLN A 57 1.63 14.06 -19.95
C GLN A 57 1.02 13.68 -18.61
N GLN A 58 0.20 14.56 -18.04
CA GLN A 58 -0.51 14.27 -16.80
C GLN A 58 -1.51 13.12 -17.01
N ALA A 59 -2.25 13.09 -18.11
CA ALA A 59 -3.23 12.04 -18.36
C ALA A 59 -2.60 10.64 -18.52
N LEU A 60 -1.40 10.54 -19.09
CA LEU A 60 -0.63 9.30 -19.12
C LEU A 60 -0.18 8.88 -17.72
N ILE A 61 0.29 9.84 -16.90
CA ILE A 61 0.63 9.61 -15.50
C ILE A 61 -0.57 9.05 -14.73
N GLU A 62 -1.77 9.62 -14.90
CA GLU A 62 -3.01 9.10 -14.29
C GLU A 62 -3.30 7.66 -14.69
N GLY A 63 -2.98 7.26 -15.93
CA GLY A 63 -3.23 5.91 -16.44
C GLY A 63 -2.34 4.83 -15.81
N VAL A 64 -1.23 5.20 -15.19
CA VAL A 64 -0.28 4.26 -14.55
C VAL A 64 -0.28 4.32 -13.03
N ILE A 65 -0.91 5.32 -12.43
CA ILE A 65 -1.07 5.43 -10.98
C ILE A 65 -2.11 4.43 -10.50
N VAL A 66 -1.85 3.82 -9.34
CA VAL A 66 -2.78 2.91 -8.65
C VAL A 66 -3.27 3.60 -7.38
N PRO A 67 -4.46 4.22 -7.37
CA PRO A 67 -4.96 5.02 -6.24
C PRO A 67 -5.57 4.16 -5.12
N GLU A 68 -4.99 2.99 -4.79
CA GLU A 68 -5.58 2.06 -3.83
C GLU A 68 -5.31 2.51 -2.37
N THR A 69 -6.35 3.01 -1.71
CA THR A 69 -6.29 3.46 -0.32
C THR A 69 -7.61 3.22 0.41
N TRP A 70 -7.58 3.25 1.74
CA TRP A 70 -8.76 3.14 2.61
C TRP A 70 -8.45 3.72 4.00
N PHE A 71 -9.51 4.07 4.72
CA PHE A 71 -9.39 4.67 6.04
C PHE A 71 -8.72 3.74 7.04
N PHE A 72 -7.88 4.31 7.90
CA PHE A 72 -7.16 3.62 8.97
C PHE A 72 -6.38 2.37 8.50
N ARG A 73 -5.85 2.40 7.26
CA ARG A 73 -4.93 1.37 6.77
C ARG A 73 -3.76 1.23 7.74
N TYR A 74 -3.57 0.06 8.37
CA TYR A 74 -2.66 -0.14 9.51
C TYR A 74 -3.05 0.71 10.75
N PRO A 75 -4.14 0.32 11.46
CA PRO A 75 -4.69 1.12 12.56
C PRO A 75 -3.70 1.38 13.70
N GLU A 76 -2.74 0.47 13.92
CA GLU A 76 -1.71 0.62 14.95
C GLU A 76 -0.79 1.83 14.70
N SER A 77 -0.59 2.24 13.44
CA SER A 77 0.14 3.47 13.09
C SER A 77 -0.57 4.71 13.62
N PHE A 78 -1.89 4.79 13.47
CA PHE A 78 -2.70 5.93 13.92
C PHE A 78 -2.85 5.97 15.44
N ALA A 79 -3.04 4.81 16.08
CA ALA A 79 -3.03 4.72 17.54
C ALA A 79 -1.68 5.16 18.14
N THR A 80 -0.58 4.85 17.46
CA THR A 80 0.77 5.30 17.83
C THR A 80 0.92 6.81 17.62
N LEU A 81 0.45 7.32 16.47
CA LEU A 81 0.45 8.75 16.17
C LEU A 81 -0.24 9.55 17.27
N ALA A 82 -1.45 9.18 17.69
CA ALA A 82 -2.19 9.92 18.71
C ALA A 82 -1.39 10.09 20.02
N LYS A 83 -0.72 9.01 20.47
CA LYS A 83 0.14 9.04 21.67
C LYS A 83 1.36 9.93 21.50
N LEU A 84 2.05 9.82 20.36
CA LEU A 84 3.24 10.61 20.06
C LEU A 84 2.89 12.09 19.88
N ALA A 85 1.77 12.39 19.24
CA ALA A 85 1.27 13.75 19.05
C ALA A 85 0.96 14.43 20.39
N ALA A 86 0.29 13.74 21.31
CA ALA A 86 0.04 14.26 22.65
C ALA A 86 1.35 14.56 23.41
N LYS A 87 2.34 13.65 23.35
CA LYS A 87 3.67 13.88 23.94
C LYS A 87 4.35 15.10 23.31
N ARG A 88 4.39 15.17 21.98
CA ARG A 88 5.05 16.25 21.24
C ARG A 88 4.40 17.61 21.52
N LEU A 89 3.08 17.67 21.62
CA LEU A 89 2.35 18.89 21.94
C LEU A 89 2.69 19.40 23.35
N ALA A 90 2.84 18.49 24.32
CA ALA A 90 3.27 18.84 25.67
C ALA A 90 4.70 19.39 25.71
N GLU A 91 5.63 18.79 24.95
CA GLU A 91 7.00 19.29 24.78
C GLU A 91 7.04 20.70 24.17
N LEU A 92 6.17 20.94 23.19
CA LEU A 92 6.03 22.25 22.54
C LEU A 92 5.31 23.28 23.42
N LYS A 93 4.73 22.88 24.56
CA LYS A 93 4.03 23.76 25.52
C LYS A 93 3.00 24.69 24.85
N GLY A 94 2.36 24.21 23.78
CA GLY A 94 1.37 24.99 23.02
C GLY A 94 1.94 26.18 22.21
N MET A 95 3.26 26.30 22.05
CA MET A 95 3.87 27.41 21.29
C MET A 95 3.45 27.43 19.81
N ARG A 96 3.16 26.27 19.23
CA ARG A 96 2.65 26.13 17.87
C ARG A 96 1.83 24.85 17.72
N ALA A 97 1.02 24.81 16.66
CA ALA A 97 0.35 23.60 16.22
C ALA A 97 1.37 22.55 15.70
N LEU A 98 1.00 21.28 15.87
CA LEU A 98 1.66 20.15 15.23
C LEU A 98 1.45 20.21 13.71
N ARG A 99 2.51 19.91 12.97
CA ARG A 99 2.46 19.83 11.51
C ARG A 99 2.59 18.38 11.09
N LEU A 100 1.61 17.88 10.34
CA LEU A 100 1.58 16.53 9.82
C LEU A 100 1.54 16.54 8.29
N LEU A 101 2.21 15.58 7.66
CA LEU A 101 2.24 15.41 6.20
C LEU A 101 1.83 13.98 5.82
N SER A 102 0.97 13.82 4.83
CA SER A 102 0.70 12.57 4.12
C SER A 102 1.10 12.73 2.66
N LEU A 103 2.08 11.95 2.22
CA LEU A 103 2.69 12.02 0.90
C LEU A 103 3.11 10.61 0.45
N PRO A 104 2.40 9.94 -0.46
CA PRO A 104 1.26 10.43 -1.23
C PRO A 104 -0.05 10.34 -0.43
N CYS A 105 -1.02 11.21 -0.72
CA CYS A 105 -2.32 11.21 -0.02
C CYS A 105 -3.44 10.47 -0.78
N SER A 106 -3.24 10.12 -2.06
CA SER A 106 -4.23 9.49 -2.94
C SER A 106 -5.59 10.23 -2.87
N THR A 107 -6.69 9.49 -2.69
CA THR A 107 -8.06 10.01 -2.58
C THR A 107 -8.41 10.54 -1.18
N GLY A 108 -7.42 10.75 -0.31
CA GLY A 108 -7.57 11.50 0.94
C GLY A 108 -7.84 10.67 2.20
N GLU A 109 -8.05 9.36 2.08
CA GLU A 109 -8.35 8.51 3.23
C GLU A 109 -7.25 8.55 4.31
N GLU A 110 -5.97 8.62 3.92
CA GLU A 110 -4.85 8.70 4.87
C GLU A 110 -4.81 10.03 5.66
N PRO A 111 -4.75 11.22 5.03
CA PRO A 111 -4.69 12.47 5.80
C PRO A 111 -5.96 12.70 6.64
N TYR A 112 -7.12 12.23 6.20
CA TYR A 112 -8.33 12.27 7.02
C TYR A 112 -8.28 11.27 8.18
N SER A 113 -7.71 10.07 8.00
CA SER A 113 -7.45 9.14 9.12
C SER A 113 -6.52 9.74 10.16
N ILE A 114 -5.49 10.48 9.73
CA ILE A 114 -4.60 11.24 10.61
C ILE A 114 -5.43 12.22 11.45
N ALA A 115 -6.23 13.09 10.82
CA ALA A 115 -7.03 14.09 11.53
C ALA A 115 -8.04 13.46 12.49
N MET A 116 -8.76 12.41 12.06
CA MET A 116 -9.70 11.68 12.90
C MET A 116 -9.02 11.03 14.11
N ALA A 117 -7.85 10.41 13.93
CA ALA A 117 -7.09 9.80 15.01
C ALA A 117 -6.64 10.82 16.06
N LEU A 118 -6.25 12.03 15.64
CA LEU A 118 -5.88 13.10 16.55
C LEU A 118 -7.08 13.64 17.33
N PHE A 119 -8.23 13.80 16.68
CA PHE A 119 -9.48 14.16 17.37
C PHE A 119 -9.90 13.10 18.38
N ASP A 120 -9.89 11.82 17.99
CA ASP A 120 -10.22 10.70 18.90
C ASP A 120 -9.20 10.59 20.03
N GLY A 121 -7.95 11.04 19.81
CA GLY A 121 -6.90 11.20 20.81
C GLY A 121 -7.06 12.42 21.73
N GLY A 122 -8.10 13.23 21.55
CA GLY A 122 -8.41 14.40 22.38
C GLY A 122 -7.72 15.70 21.99
N LEU A 123 -7.07 15.78 20.83
CA LEU A 123 -6.45 17.03 20.36
C LEU A 123 -7.52 18.00 19.86
N LEU A 124 -7.30 19.29 20.14
CA LEU A 124 -8.17 20.39 19.72
C LEU A 124 -7.81 20.88 18.31
N PRO A 125 -8.77 21.46 17.55
CA PRO A 125 -8.56 21.93 16.17
C PRO A 125 -7.35 22.86 15.96
N HIS A 126 -7.04 23.74 16.91
CA HIS A 126 -5.94 24.69 16.78
C HIS A 126 -4.56 24.06 17.08
N GLN A 127 -4.53 22.80 17.55
CA GLN A 127 -3.30 22.13 17.98
C GLN A 127 -2.61 21.37 16.86
N PHE A 128 -3.23 21.19 15.70
CA PHE A 128 -2.62 20.47 14.59
C PHE A 128 -3.13 20.94 13.22
N LYS A 129 -2.33 20.69 12.19
CA LYS A 129 -2.71 20.78 10.77
C LYS A 129 -2.09 19.63 9.98
N VAL A 130 -2.83 19.13 9.01
CA VAL A 130 -2.42 18.02 8.14
C VAL A 130 -2.31 18.54 6.71
N ASP A 131 -1.18 18.31 6.07
CA ASP A 131 -0.98 18.50 4.65
C ASP A 131 -1.05 17.15 3.93
N GLY A 132 -1.82 17.07 2.85
CA GLY A 132 -1.90 15.89 1.99
C GLY A 132 -1.49 16.26 0.58
N LEU A 133 -0.45 15.60 0.06
CA LEU A 133 0.06 15.85 -1.28
C LEU A 133 0.00 14.59 -2.13
N ASP A 134 -0.40 14.74 -3.40
CA ASP A 134 -0.35 13.65 -4.38
C ASP A 134 0.03 14.19 -5.77
N VAL A 135 0.64 13.35 -6.59
CA VAL A 135 1.00 13.70 -7.98
C VAL A 135 -0.22 13.69 -8.91
N SER A 136 -1.33 13.07 -8.49
CA SER A 136 -2.59 12.98 -9.24
C SER A 136 -3.56 14.11 -8.86
N PRO A 137 -3.79 15.11 -9.73
CA PRO A 137 -4.86 16.09 -9.54
C PRO A 137 -6.23 15.44 -9.40
N LEU A 138 -6.50 14.33 -10.11
CA LEU A 138 -7.78 13.63 -10.01
C LEU A 138 -8.01 13.04 -8.62
N SER A 139 -6.97 12.47 -8.01
CA SER A 139 -7.05 11.92 -6.65
C SER A 139 -7.20 13.02 -5.61
N VAL A 140 -6.46 14.13 -5.76
CA VAL A 140 -6.59 15.32 -4.90
C VAL A 140 -8.00 15.93 -4.97
N GLU A 141 -8.59 16.05 -6.15
CA GLU A 141 -9.96 16.55 -6.29
C GLU A 141 -11.00 15.61 -5.67
N ARG A 142 -10.81 14.29 -5.78
CA ARG A 142 -11.64 13.32 -5.06
C ARG A 142 -11.50 13.48 -3.54
N ALA A 143 -10.28 13.67 -3.04
CA ALA A 143 -10.01 13.92 -1.64
C ALA A 143 -10.74 15.17 -1.14
N LYS A 144 -10.69 16.29 -1.89
CA LYS A 144 -11.37 17.53 -1.52
C LYS A 144 -12.90 17.39 -1.43
N ARG A 145 -13.51 16.55 -2.29
CA ARG A 145 -14.95 16.25 -2.23
C ARG A 145 -15.35 15.54 -0.94
N ALA A 146 -14.43 14.77 -0.35
CA ALA A 146 -14.58 14.07 0.92
C ALA A 146 -15.88 13.25 1.06
N CYS A 147 -16.27 12.60 -0.03
CA CYS A 147 -17.41 11.68 -0.11
C CYS A 147 -16.91 10.31 -0.54
N TYR A 148 -17.18 9.30 0.27
CA TYR A 148 -16.50 8.01 0.19
C TYR A 148 -17.49 6.85 0.07
N GLY A 149 -17.19 5.90 -0.82
CA GLY A 149 -17.98 4.69 -1.00
C GLY A 149 -17.54 3.57 -0.06
N LYS A 150 -18.25 2.43 -0.13
CA LYS A 150 -17.99 1.23 0.69
C LYS A 150 -16.52 0.76 0.62
N ASN A 151 -15.88 0.90 -0.53
CA ASN A 151 -14.50 0.45 -0.73
C ASN A 151 -13.47 1.23 0.09
N SER A 152 -13.78 2.44 0.56
CA SER A 152 -12.90 3.22 1.43
C SER A 152 -12.97 2.77 2.90
N PHE A 153 -13.97 1.96 3.27
CA PHE A 153 -14.17 1.46 4.62
C PHE A 153 -13.85 -0.04 4.68
N ARG A 154 -12.57 -0.37 4.90
CA ARG A 154 -12.09 -1.75 4.95
C ARG A 154 -11.50 -2.09 6.31
N GLY A 155 -11.51 -3.39 6.63
CA GLY A 155 -10.94 -3.91 7.86
C GLY A 155 -11.79 -3.57 9.08
N GLN A 156 -11.21 -3.78 10.27
CA GLN A 156 -11.82 -3.46 11.56
C GLN A 156 -10.77 -2.79 12.45
N PRO A 157 -11.17 -1.89 13.36
CA PRO A 157 -12.55 -1.44 13.61
C PRO A 157 -13.01 -0.34 12.63
N ILE A 158 -14.33 -0.18 12.44
CA ILE A 158 -14.97 0.85 11.58
C ILE A 158 -15.86 1.85 12.35
N ASP A 159 -15.81 1.81 13.68
CA ASP A 159 -16.58 2.65 14.60
C ASP A 159 -16.30 4.15 14.45
N TYR A 160 -15.12 4.52 13.91
CA TYR A 160 -14.82 5.91 13.54
C TYR A 160 -15.82 6.49 12.54
N ARG A 161 -16.49 5.65 11.73
CA ARG A 161 -17.46 6.11 10.74
C ARG A 161 -18.63 6.84 11.39
N GLU A 162 -19.17 6.30 12.48
CA GLU A 162 -20.28 6.90 13.21
C GLU A 162 -19.91 8.24 13.87
N ARG A 163 -18.63 8.44 14.21
CA ARG A 163 -18.13 9.67 14.85
C ARG A 163 -17.81 10.79 13.87
N HIS A 164 -17.36 10.43 12.66
CA HIS A 164 -16.72 11.37 11.73
C HIS A 164 -17.39 11.48 10.36
N PHE A 165 -18.44 10.71 10.09
CA PHE A 165 -19.15 10.72 8.81
C PHE A 165 -20.67 10.81 8.98
N SER A 166 -21.31 11.38 7.95
CA SER A 166 -22.75 11.36 7.75
C SER A 166 -23.09 10.56 6.49
N ALA A 167 -24.09 9.68 6.57
CA ALA A 167 -24.56 8.92 5.41
C ALA A 167 -25.34 9.84 4.46
N GLU A 168 -25.00 9.80 3.17
CA GLU A 168 -25.66 10.53 2.08
C GLU A 168 -26.02 9.58 0.92
N ALA A 169 -26.76 10.09 -0.07
CA ALA A 169 -27.20 9.29 -1.22
C ALA A 169 -26.04 8.74 -2.06
N GLU A 170 -24.95 9.48 -2.20
CA GLU A 170 -23.79 9.12 -3.03
C GLU A 170 -22.65 8.43 -2.24
N GLY A 171 -22.83 8.20 -0.94
CA GLY A 171 -21.83 7.61 -0.07
C GLY A 171 -21.81 8.23 1.33
N ASP A 172 -20.70 8.09 2.03
CA ASP A 172 -20.50 8.70 3.34
C ASP A 172 -19.69 9.99 3.21
N ARG A 173 -20.29 11.10 3.64
CA ARG A 173 -19.62 12.41 3.66
C ARG A 173 -18.88 12.61 4.97
N LEU A 174 -17.61 13.01 4.88
CA LEU A 174 -16.79 13.35 6.02
C LEU A 174 -17.27 14.65 6.69
N HIS A 175 -17.31 14.68 8.02
CA HIS A 175 -17.67 15.87 8.78
C HIS A 175 -16.73 17.05 8.53
N GLU A 176 -17.28 18.26 8.43
CA GLU A 176 -16.53 19.48 8.09
C GLU A 176 -15.37 19.75 9.06
N ARG A 177 -15.58 19.49 10.36
CA ARG A 177 -14.54 19.65 11.39
C ARG A 177 -13.24 18.87 11.10
N VAL A 178 -13.35 17.74 10.38
CA VAL A 178 -12.19 16.94 9.95
C VAL A 178 -11.61 17.51 8.66
N ARG A 179 -12.46 17.90 7.72
CA ARG A 179 -12.06 18.49 6.44
C ARG A 179 -11.22 19.75 6.62
N GLU A 180 -11.61 20.64 7.53
CA GLU A 180 -10.91 21.89 7.85
C GLU A 180 -9.50 21.71 8.47
N GLN A 181 -9.15 20.50 8.91
CA GLN A 181 -7.80 20.20 9.40
C GLN A 181 -6.84 19.77 8.30
N VAL A 182 -7.35 19.44 7.11
CA VAL A 182 -6.55 18.88 6.04
C VAL A 182 -6.47 19.85 4.86
N ARG A 183 -5.26 20.26 4.51
CA ARG A 183 -4.96 21.02 3.30
C ARG A 183 -4.43 20.06 2.23
N LEU A 184 -5.13 20.01 1.10
CA LEU A 184 -4.82 19.09 0.00
C LEU A 184 -4.22 19.84 -1.19
N GLN A 185 -3.10 19.36 -1.71
CA GLN A 185 -2.37 19.99 -2.80
C GLN A 185 -1.84 18.95 -3.80
N VAL A 186 -1.70 19.35 -5.05
CA VAL A 186 -0.96 18.55 -6.04
C VAL A 186 0.53 18.80 -5.82
N GLY A 187 1.31 17.72 -5.74
CA GLY A 187 2.75 17.83 -5.55
C GLY A 187 3.48 16.53 -5.88
N ASN A 188 4.67 16.66 -6.47
CA ASN A 188 5.52 15.55 -6.82
C ASN A 188 6.67 15.42 -5.83
N VAL A 189 6.84 14.24 -5.23
CA VAL A 189 7.93 13.95 -4.28
C VAL A 189 9.33 14.14 -4.89
N LEU A 190 9.45 14.04 -6.22
CA LEU A 190 10.70 14.24 -6.94
C LEU A 190 10.98 15.69 -7.30
N ASP A 191 10.02 16.61 -7.10
CA ASP A 191 10.27 18.03 -7.31
C ASP A 191 11.27 18.53 -6.25
N PRO A 192 12.45 19.03 -6.65
CA PRO A 192 13.44 19.55 -5.70
C PRO A 192 12.92 20.71 -4.85
N ASN A 193 11.92 21.44 -5.35
CA ASN A 193 11.31 22.58 -4.66
C ASN A 193 10.08 22.20 -3.83
N LEU A 194 9.71 20.91 -3.76
CA LEU A 194 8.55 20.46 -2.99
C LEU A 194 8.64 20.95 -1.55
N LEU A 195 7.70 21.83 -1.17
CA LEU A 195 7.60 22.39 0.17
C LEU A 195 8.93 23.00 0.67
N ALA A 196 9.75 23.58 -0.24
CA ALA A 196 11.08 24.11 0.08
C ALA A 196 11.06 25.23 1.13
N ASN A 197 9.98 26.01 1.17
CA ASN A 197 9.82 27.15 2.09
C ASN A 197 8.97 26.80 3.33
N GLU A 198 8.57 25.54 3.49
CA GLU A 198 7.76 25.11 4.62
C GLU A 198 8.64 24.62 5.78
N ALA A 199 8.23 24.91 7.00
CA ALA A 199 8.88 24.35 8.18
C ALA A 199 8.72 22.81 8.20
N PRO A 200 9.74 22.06 8.68
CA PRO A 200 9.65 20.62 8.80
C PRO A 200 8.45 20.16 9.65
N TYR A 201 7.93 18.99 9.32
CA TYR A 201 6.76 18.37 9.91
C TYR A 201 7.15 17.53 11.14
N ASP A 202 6.33 17.55 12.18
CA ASP A 202 6.51 16.71 13.37
C ASP A 202 6.25 15.24 13.03
N PHE A 203 5.29 14.97 12.15
CA PHE A 203 4.93 13.64 11.69
C PHE A 203 4.78 13.60 10.18
N VAL A 204 5.44 12.65 9.52
CA VAL A 204 5.32 12.44 8.08
C VAL A 204 4.84 11.02 7.82
N PHE A 205 3.85 10.85 6.96
CA PHE A 205 3.39 9.58 6.44
C PHE A 205 3.82 9.49 4.98
N CYS A 206 4.63 8.50 4.65
CA CYS A 206 4.98 8.16 3.28
C CYS A 206 4.89 6.65 3.13
N ARG A 207 3.71 6.20 2.71
CA ARG A 207 3.33 4.81 2.77
C ARG A 207 2.95 4.31 1.39
N ASN A 208 3.44 3.11 1.08
CA ASN A 208 3.07 2.40 -0.14
C ASN A 208 3.37 3.18 -1.43
N LEU A 209 4.45 3.96 -1.42
CA LEU A 209 4.93 4.73 -2.57
C LEU A 209 6.30 4.24 -3.03
N LEU A 210 7.22 4.02 -2.09
CA LEU A 210 8.61 3.67 -2.40
C LEU A 210 8.72 2.33 -3.13
N ILE A 211 7.70 1.47 -3.00
CA ILE A 211 7.60 0.19 -3.69
C ILE A 211 7.52 0.30 -5.23
N TYR A 212 7.22 1.48 -5.76
CA TYR A 212 7.12 1.74 -7.20
C TYR A 212 8.39 2.32 -7.81
N PHE A 213 9.42 2.58 -6.98
CA PHE A 213 10.63 3.29 -7.36
C PHE A 213 11.85 2.35 -7.39
N ASP A 214 12.79 2.64 -8.30
CA ASP A 214 14.11 2.00 -8.29
C ASP A 214 14.98 2.49 -7.12
N GLN A 215 16.09 1.81 -6.86
CA GLN A 215 16.95 2.15 -5.71
C GLN A 215 17.51 3.59 -5.73
N PRO A 216 17.98 4.13 -6.87
CA PRO A 216 18.38 5.53 -6.94
C PRO A 216 17.25 6.49 -6.57
N THR A 217 16.06 6.30 -7.12
CA THR A 217 14.89 7.14 -6.86
C THR A 217 14.43 7.02 -5.40
N GLN A 218 14.43 5.81 -4.84
CA GLN A 218 14.16 5.58 -3.41
C GLN A 218 15.10 6.38 -2.50
N LYS A 219 16.39 6.44 -2.82
CA LYS A 219 17.37 7.24 -2.05
C LYS A 219 17.09 8.73 -2.16
N GLN A 220 16.79 9.23 -3.36
CA GLN A 220 16.42 10.64 -3.57
C GLN A 220 15.19 11.02 -2.76
N VAL A 221 14.11 10.24 -2.88
CA VAL A 221 12.86 10.46 -2.15
C VAL A 221 13.11 10.41 -0.65
N PHE A 222 13.94 9.49 -0.19
CA PHE A 222 14.28 9.40 1.22
C PHE A 222 14.98 10.67 1.76
N GLU A 223 15.89 11.28 1.01
CA GLU A 223 16.50 12.56 1.43
C GLU A 223 15.47 13.71 1.46
N VAL A 224 14.48 13.70 0.55
CA VAL A 224 13.34 14.62 0.62
C VAL A 224 12.52 14.39 1.89
N LEU A 225 12.12 13.15 2.18
CA LEU A 225 11.38 12.80 3.39
C LEU A 225 12.13 13.18 4.66
N LYS A 226 13.45 12.96 4.67
CA LYS A 226 14.31 13.46 5.73
C LYS A 226 14.14 14.97 5.83
N ARG A 227 14.48 15.75 4.81
CA ARG A 227 14.38 17.23 4.85
C ARG A 227 13.02 17.72 5.38
N LEU A 228 11.93 17.08 4.97
CA LEU A 228 10.57 17.42 5.40
C LEU A 228 10.23 16.98 6.82
N THR A 229 10.92 15.99 7.39
CA THR A 229 10.68 15.54 8.77
C THR A 229 11.57 16.32 9.74
N HIS A 230 10.96 16.89 10.77
CA HIS A 230 11.67 17.53 11.88
C HIS A 230 12.71 16.58 12.49
N VAL A 231 13.79 17.11 13.08
CA VAL A 231 14.87 16.29 13.65
C VAL A 231 14.37 15.32 14.73
N ASP A 232 13.48 15.78 15.61
CA ASP A 232 12.75 14.97 16.59
C ASP A 232 11.43 14.37 16.06
N GLY A 233 11.18 14.53 14.75
CA GLY A 233 9.96 14.07 14.12
C GLY A 233 9.96 12.56 13.85
N VAL A 234 8.79 12.05 13.48
CA VAL A 234 8.58 10.62 13.23
C VAL A 234 8.02 10.40 11.83
N LEU A 235 8.64 9.47 11.11
CA LEU A 235 8.23 9.03 9.78
C LEU A 235 7.48 7.70 9.89
N PHE A 236 6.25 7.66 9.39
CA PHE A 236 5.43 6.46 9.25
C PHE A 236 5.49 5.96 7.81
N ILE A 237 5.82 4.68 7.63
CA ILE A 237 5.99 4.07 6.31
C ILE A 237 5.25 2.74 6.17
N GLY A 238 5.12 2.27 4.94
CA GLY A 238 4.43 1.02 4.64
C GLY A 238 5.22 -0.20 5.14
N PRO A 239 4.54 -1.33 5.45
CA PRO A 239 5.18 -2.56 5.91
C PRO A 239 6.26 -3.10 4.95
N ALA A 240 6.07 -2.88 3.65
CA ALA A 240 6.99 -3.30 2.58
C ALA A 240 8.24 -2.41 2.48
N GLU A 241 8.25 -1.25 3.13
CA GLU A 241 9.27 -0.21 2.97
C GLU A 241 10.24 -0.17 4.17
N GLY A 242 9.92 -0.90 5.25
CA GLY A 242 10.69 -0.92 6.52
C GLY A 242 12.18 -1.23 6.39
N SER A 243 12.53 -2.21 5.56
CA SER A 243 13.93 -2.62 5.39
C SER A 243 14.77 -1.63 4.57
N LEU A 244 14.12 -0.74 3.80
CA LEU A 244 14.80 0.33 3.06
C LEU A 244 15.31 1.40 4.03
N LEU A 245 14.47 1.81 4.97
CA LEU A 245 14.77 2.89 5.92
C LEU A 245 15.87 2.57 6.92
N GLY A 246 15.95 1.33 7.38
CA GLY A 246 17.05 0.88 8.24
C GLY A 246 18.42 1.06 7.58
N ARG A 247 18.51 0.87 6.25
CA ARG A 247 19.75 1.04 5.48
C ARG A 247 20.10 2.52 5.22
N LEU A 248 19.13 3.41 5.39
CA LEU A 248 19.28 4.83 5.11
C LEU A 248 19.36 5.67 6.41
N GLY A 249 19.67 5.01 7.54
CA GLY A 249 19.99 5.69 8.81
C GLY A 249 18.80 6.04 9.70
N MET A 250 17.59 5.57 9.36
CA MET A 250 16.42 5.69 10.25
C MET A 250 16.30 4.44 11.11
N ARG A 251 15.83 4.61 12.35
CA ARG A 251 15.62 3.49 13.27
C ARG A 251 14.16 3.38 13.65
N SER A 252 13.67 2.15 13.78
CA SER A 252 12.32 1.90 14.29
C SER A 252 12.23 2.34 15.74
N ILE A 253 11.12 2.96 16.13
CA ILE A 253 10.85 3.36 17.52
C ILE A 253 10.42 2.19 18.41
N GLY A 254 10.42 0.96 17.89
CA GLY A 254 10.18 -0.25 18.67
C GLY A 254 8.71 -0.54 19.00
N ILE A 255 7.77 0.26 18.51
CA ILE A 255 6.33 0.01 18.69
C ILE A 255 5.86 -0.99 17.64
N ALA A 256 5.33 -2.13 18.08
CA ALA A 256 4.89 -3.19 17.19
C ALA A 256 3.83 -2.68 16.21
N GLN A 257 4.00 -3.02 14.92
CA GLN A 257 3.06 -2.74 13.82
C GLN A 257 2.77 -1.25 13.55
N SER A 258 3.42 -0.31 14.24
CA SER A 258 3.24 1.12 13.96
C SER A 258 3.97 1.57 12.69
N PHE A 259 5.03 0.86 12.31
CA PHE A 259 5.94 1.22 11.21
C PHE A 259 6.46 2.65 11.32
N ALA A 260 6.69 3.10 12.55
CA ALA A 260 7.17 4.42 12.88
C ALA A 260 8.70 4.42 13.08
N PHE A 261 9.36 5.42 12.49
CA PHE A 261 10.81 5.54 12.46
C PHE A 261 11.24 6.97 12.83
N SER A 262 12.36 7.08 13.54
CA SER A 262 12.97 8.36 13.93
C SER A 262 14.45 8.40 13.56
N ARG A 263 15.00 9.61 13.50
CA ARG A 263 16.45 9.85 13.36
C ARG A 263 17.21 9.61 14.65
N HIS A 264 16.55 9.85 15.79
CA HIS A 264 17.13 9.75 17.12
C HIS A 264 16.49 8.63 17.94
N HIS A 265 17.31 8.02 18.79
CA HIS A 265 16.92 7.03 19.79
C HIS A 265 16.51 7.75 21.09
N GLU A 266 15.29 7.56 21.56
CA GLU A 266 15.06 7.45 23.00
C GLU A 266 15.16 5.95 23.32
N PRO A 267 15.85 5.52 24.40
CA PRO A 267 15.84 4.13 24.80
C PRO A 267 14.41 3.73 25.10
N ALA A 268 13.87 2.78 24.34
CA ALA A 268 12.70 2.06 24.79
C ALA A 268 13.02 1.50 26.19
N PRO A 269 12.11 1.61 27.18
CA PRO A 269 12.32 0.94 28.45
C PRO A 269 12.60 -0.54 28.16
N ALA A 270 13.70 -1.04 28.71
CA ALA A 270 14.16 -2.40 28.49
C ALA A 270 12.97 -3.34 28.74
N PHE A 271 12.53 -4.04 27.70
CA PHE A 271 11.63 -5.16 27.88
C PHE A 271 12.35 -6.14 28.80
N ILE A 272 11.89 -6.23 30.04
CA ILE A 272 12.26 -7.30 30.96
C ILE A 272 11.91 -8.58 30.22
N THR A 273 12.93 -9.32 29.79
CA THR A 273 12.78 -10.68 29.28
C THR A 273 11.96 -11.46 30.30
N PRO A 274 10.77 -11.99 29.96
CA PRO A 274 10.13 -12.94 30.87
C PRO A 274 11.08 -14.14 31.05
N PRO A 275 11.24 -14.66 32.28
CA PRO A 275 12.09 -15.82 32.51
C PRO A 275 11.61 -16.98 31.64
N ALA A 276 12.58 -17.77 31.15
CA ALA A 276 12.32 -18.94 30.33
C ALA A 276 11.27 -19.85 31.00
N PRO A 277 10.28 -20.37 30.25
CA PRO A 277 9.31 -21.29 30.82
C PRO A 277 10.02 -22.55 31.29
N VAL A 278 9.80 -22.91 32.55
CA VAL A 278 10.23 -24.17 33.15
C VAL A 278 9.51 -25.31 32.42
N SER A 279 10.27 -26.21 31.80
CA SER A 279 9.75 -27.38 31.10
C SER A 279 8.97 -28.29 32.06
N LEU A 280 7.66 -28.43 31.84
CA LEU A 280 6.86 -29.48 32.47
C LEU A 280 7.00 -30.80 31.68
N PRO A 281 7.01 -31.97 32.35
CA PRO A 281 7.17 -33.25 31.69
C PRO A 281 5.98 -33.59 30.78
N ALA A 282 6.29 -34.12 29.59
CA ALA A 282 5.34 -34.44 28.54
C ALA A 282 4.38 -35.56 28.94
N ARG A 283 3.09 -35.38 28.65
CA ARG A 283 2.05 -36.40 28.76
C ARG A 283 1.98 -37.20 27.45
N PRO A 284 1.75 -38.53 27.46
CA PRO A 284 1.77 -39.34 26.23
C PRO A 284 0.54 -39.06 25.36
N VAL A 285 0.77 -38.95 24.05
CA VAL A 285 -0.26 -38.84 23.01
C VAL A 285 -0.71 -40.25 22.59
N PRO A 286 -2.01 -40.58 22.54
CA PRO A 286 -2.47 -41.82 21.92
C PRO A 286 -2.51 -41.72 20.38
N ALA A 287 -2.18 -42.83 19.74
CA ALA A 287 -1.99 -42.98 18.29
C ALA A 287 -3.26 -42.72 17.46
N SER A 288 -3.06 -42.13 16.28
CA SER A 288 -4.06 -41.88 15.25
C SER A 288 -4.48 -43.16 14.51
N ALA A 289 -5.77 -43.23 14.15
CA ALA A 289 -6.35 -44.24 13.25
C ALA A 289 -6.54 -43.67 11.83
N PRO A 290 -6.55 -44.50 10.77
CA PRO A 290 -6.42 -44.04 9.39
C PRO A 290 -7.75 -43.57 8.77
N ALA A 291 -7.61 -42.64 7.83
CA ALA A 291 -8.68 -42.03 7.06
C ALA A 291 -9.45 -43.04 6.18
N ARG A 292 -10.78 -42.89 6.13
CA ARG A 292 -11.63 -43.42 5.06
C ARG A 292 -12.31 -42.26 4.33
N GLY A 293 -12.31 -42.35 3.01
CA GLY A 293 -12.74 -41.27 2.12
C GLY A 293 -14.17 -41.37 1.58
N ARG A 294 -14.46 -40.32 0.78
CA ARG A 294 -15.59 -40.06 -0.14
C ARG A 294 -16.91 -39.57 0.49
N PRO A 295 -17.79 -38.92 -0.30
CA PRO A 295 -17.59 -38.08 -1.49
C PRO A 295 -18.31 -36.71 -1.40
N PHE A 296 -18.10 -35.89 -2.43
CA PHE A 296 -18.75 -34.60 -2.68
C PHE A 296 -20.26 -34.57 -2.43
N SER A 297 -20.74 -33.48 -1.86
CA SER A 297 -22.12 -33.00 -2.10
C SER A 297 -22.13 -31.50 -2.35
N ARG A 298 -22.79 -31.13 -3.44
CA ARG A 298 -23.07 -29.77 -3.90
C ARG A 298 -24.02 -29.06 -2.95
N VAL A 299 -23.80 -27.76 -2.78
CA VAL A 299 -24.84 -26.82 -2.32
C VAL A 299 -24.80 -25.58 -3.23
N ALA A 300 -25.92 -25.28 -3.86
CA ALA A 300 -26.25 -23.96 -4.38
C ALA A 300 -26.95 -23.16 -3.26
N PRO A 301 -26.88 -21.81 -3.23
CA PRO A 301 -28.02 -21.05 -3.75
C PRO A 301 -27.73 -19.65 -4.36
N SER A 302 -28.79 -19.14 -5.00
CA SER A 302 -29.09 -17.94 -5.81
C SER A 302 -29.00 -16.57 -5.08
N PRO A 303 -29.40 -15.42 -5.68
CA PRO A 303 -29.28 -14.91 -7.06
C PRO A 303 -28.49 -13.57 -7.12
N ARG A 304 -27.99 -13.20 -8.30
CA ARG A 304 -27.29 -11.93 -8.58
C ARG A 304 -28.23 -10.89 -9.19
N LEU A 305 -28.02 -9.62 -8.83
CA LEU A 305 -28.34 -8.46 -9.66
C LEU A 305 -27.05 -8.05 -10.42
N GLU A 306 -27.15 -7.86 -11.73
CA GLU A 306 -26.02 -7.70 -12.66
C GLU A 306 -25.26 -6.36 -12.54
N PRO A 307 -23.97 -6.35 -12.92
CA PRO A 307 -23.60 -5.84 -14.26
C PRO A 307 -22.60 -6.72 -15.05
N VAL A 308 -22.59 -6.56 -16.37
CA VAL A 308 -21.79 -7.25 -17.42
C VAL A 308 -20.43 -6.53 -17.69
N PRO A 309 -19.33 -7.16 -18.17
CA PRO A 309 -18.98 -8.59 -18.27
C PRO A 309 -17.70 -8.91 -17.43
N ALA A 310 -17.86 -9.51 -16.25
CA ALA A 310 -16.75 -10.06 -15.45
C ALA A 310 -16.29 -11.47 -15.91
N THR A 311 -16.87 -11.99 -17.00
CA THR A 311 -16.73 -13.39 -17.42
C THR A 311 -15.35 -13.70 -18.01
N ASP A 312 -14.71 -12.73 -18.67
CA ASP A 312 -13.41 -12.93 -19.33
C ASP A 312 -12.25 -12.92 -18.31
N ALA A 313 -12.21 -11.90 -17.44
CA ALA A 313 -11.17 -11.78 -16.41
C ALA A 313 -11.06 -13.02 -15.50
N VAL A 314 -12.20 -13.57 -15.05
CA VAL A 314 -12.24 -14.77 -14.20
C VAL A 314 -11.76 -16.01 -14.98
N ALA A 315 -12.09 -16.12 -16.26
CA ALA A 315 -11.64 -17.22 -17.11
C ALA A 315 -10.12 -17.14 -17.39
N VAL A 316 -9.59 -15.94 -17.60
CA VAL A 316 -8.14 -15.71 -17.78
C VAL A 316 -7.38 -16.02 -16.49
N LEU A 317 -7.89 -15.64 -15.31
CA LEU A 317 -7.29 -16.00 -14.00
C LEU A 317 -7.27 -17.52 -13.78
N ALA A 318 -8.34 -18.23 -14.14
CA ALA A 318 -8.39 -19.69 -14.08
C ALA A 318 -7.35 -20.32 -15.04
N THR A 319 -7.14 -19.72 -16.20
CA THR A 319 -6.13 -20.16 -17.18
C THR A 319 -4.70 -19.96 -16.67
N ILE A 320 -4.39 -18.79 -16.09
CA ILE A 320 -3.10 -18.51 -15.44
C ILE A 320 -2.81 -19.58 -14.37
N THR A 321 -3.78 -19.84 -13.50
CA THR A 321 -3.67 -20.83 -12.42
C THR A 321 -3.38 -22.23 -12.98
N ARG A 322 -4.10 -22.65 -14.03
CA ARG A 322 -3.87 -23.95 -14.69
C ARG A 322 -2.47 -24.03 -15.30
N LEU A 323 -2.03 -23.00 -16.03
CA LEU A 323 -0.72 -22.98 -16.68
C LEU A 323 0.42 -23.05 -15.67
N ALA A 324 0.35 -22.24 -14.60
CA ALA A 324 1.32 -22.24 -13.52
C ALA A 324 1.41 -23.61 -12.82
N ASN A 325 0.27 -24.21 -12.50
CA ASN A 325 0.21 -25.53 -11.85
C ASN A 325 0.70 -26.68 -12.75
N THR A 326 0.64 -26.54 -14.07
CA THR A 326 1.15 -27.54 -15.03
C THR A 326 2.64 -27.37 -15.37
N GLY A 327 3.35 -26.45 -14.70
CA GLY A 327 4.78 -26.21 -14.92
C GLY A 327 5.11 -25.46 -16.22
N LYS A 328 4.10 -24.91 -16.91
CA LYS A 328 4.28 -24.10 -18.13
C LYS A 328 4.61 -22.66 -17.76
N SER A 329 5.74 -22.45 -17.08
CA SER A 329 6.11 -21.17 -16.45
C SER A 329 6.17 -19.99 -17.43
N ALA A 330 6.67 -20.21 -18.65
CA ALA A 330 6.73 -19.17 -19.69
C ALA A 330 5.32 -18.77 -20.18
N GLU A 331 4.44 -19.75 -20.44
CA GLU A 331 3.05 -19.51 -20.85
C GLU A 331 2.25 -18.84 -19.70
N ALA A 332 2.49 -19.25 -18.45
CA ALA A 332 1.85 -18.66 -17.27
C ALA A 332 2.26 -17.19 -17.08
N ARG A 333 3.55 -16.87 -17.25
CA ARG A 333 4.05 -15.50 -17.19
C ARG A 333 3.44 -14.64 -18.30
N ALA A 334 3.44 -15.15 -19.53
CA ALA A 334 2.81 -14.45 -20.66
C ALA A 334 1.31 -14.20 -20.44
N ALA A 335 0.60 -15.16 -19.84
CA ALA A 335 -0.82 -15.01 -19.50
C ALA A 335 -1.05 -13.98 -18.38
N CYS A 336 -0.17 -13.92 -17.37
CA CYS A 336 -0.23 -12.88 -16.34
C CYS A 336 0.00 -11.48 -16.94
N GLU A 337 1.00 -11.34 -17.79
CA GLU A 337 1.30 -10.07 -18.49
C GLU A 337 0.14 -9.67 -19.42
N GLN A 338 -0.45 -10.63 -20.13
CA GLN A 338 -1.64 -10.38 -20.95
C GLN A 338 -2.82 -9.91 -20.10
N TYR A 339 -3.06 -10.56 -18.96
CA TYR A 339 -4.11 -10.12 -18.04
C TYR A 339 -3.90 -8.67 -17.61
N LEU A 340 -2.67 -8.29 -17.22
CA LEU A 340 -2.36 -6.92 -16.81
C LEU A 340 -2.42 -5.90 -17.96
N ARG A 341 -2.29 -6.34 -19.22
CA ARG A 341 -2.50 -5.50 -20.40
C ARG A 341 -3.98 -5.20 -20.64
N ASP A 342 -4.84 -6.18 -20.40
CA ASP A 342 -6.24 -6.12 -20.84
C ASP A 342 -7.24 -5.84 -19.69
N HIS A 343 -6.85 -6.08 -18.43
CA HIS A 343 -7.73 -6.03 -17.26
C HIS A 343 -7.15 -5.19 -16.12
N GLU A 344 -7.98 -4.87 -15.12
CA GLU A 344 -7.53 -4.19 -13.88
C GLU A 344 -6.57 -5.08 -13.07
N PRO A 345 -5.50 -4.51 -12.48
CA PRO A 345 -4.53 -5.29 -11.71
C PRO A 345 -5.19 -6.03 -10.54
N ALA A 346 -4.88 -7.33 -10.41
CA ALA A 346 -5.42 -8.19 -9.37
C ALA A 346 -4.31 -8.78 -8.49
N ALA A 347 -4.56 -8.88 -7.18
CA ALA A 347 -3.58 -9.38 -6.20
C ALA A 347 -3.06 -10.78 -6.58
N GLN A 348 -3.97 -11.67 -7.00
CA GLN A 348 -3.66 -13.02 -7.45
C GLN A 348 -2.67 -13.06 -8.63
N VAL A 349 -2.74 -12.12 -9.56
CA VAL A 349 -1.84 -12.08 -10.73
C VAL A 349 -0.45 -11.66 -10.32
N PHE A 350 -0.34 -10.67 -9.43
CA PHE A 350 0.96 -10.31 -8.86
C PHE A 350 1.53 -11.42 -7.97
N TYR A 351 0.71 -12.18 -7.25
CA TYR A 351 1.19 -13.37 -6.56
C TYR A 351 1.80 -14.38 -7.54
N TRP A 352 1.12 -14.69 -8.65
CA TRP A 352 1.63 -15.61 -9.66
C TRP A 352 2.92 -15.11 -10.31
N LEU A 353 3.00 -13.83 -10.66
CA LEU A 353 4.25 -13.23 -11.17
C LEU A 353 5.38 -13.33 -10.14
N GLY A 354 5.08 -13.09 -8.86
CA GLY A 354 6.05 -13.25 -7.78
C GLY A 354 6.58 -14.68 -7.69
N LEU A 355 5.69 -15.67 -7.73
CA LEU A 355 6.05 -17.09 -7.70
C LEU A 355 6.89 -17.50 -8.92
N LEU A 356 6.51 -17.05 -10.11
CA LEU A 356 7.23 -17.35 -11.35
C LEU A 356 8.64 -16.72 -11.37
N SER A 357 8.78 -15.48 -10.89
CA SER A 357 10.08 -14.81 -10.74
C SER A 357 10.96 -15.48 -9.69
N ASP A 358 10.37 -15.96 -8.59
CA ASP A 358 11.08 -16.68 -7.52
C ASP A 358 11.68 -17.99 -8.06
N MET A 359 10.86 -18.79 -8.77
CA MET A 359 11.31 -20.02 -9.44
C MET A 359 12.39 -19.77 -10.51
N ALA A 360 12.39 -18.59 -11.14
CA ALA A 360 13.40 -18.17 -12.10
C ALA A 360 14.70 -17.64 -11.44
N GLY A 361 14.78 -17.61 -10.10
CA GLY A 361 15.91 -17.06 -9.34
C GLY A 361 15.97 -15.53 -9.33
N GLN A 362 14.94 -14.84 -9.82
CA GLN A 362 14.84 -13.38 -9.89
C GLN A 362 14.28 -12.82 -8.57
N VAL A 363 15.03 -13.02 -7.48
CA VAL A 363 14.55 -12.80 -6.11
C VAL A 363 14.05 -11.37 -5.85
N LEU A 364 14.72 -10.34 -6.41
CA LEU A 364 14.30 -8.95 -6.24
C LEU A 364 12.96 -8.67 -6.93
N GLU A 365 12.78 -9.21 -8.13
CA GLU A 365 11.53 -9.06 -8.90
C GLU A 365 10.38 -9.79 -8.18
N ALA A 366 10.65 -11.01 -7.69
CA ALA A 366 9.70 -11.80 -6.91
C ALA A 366 9.19 -11.05 -5.67
N GLN A 367 10.11 -10.43 -4.90
CA GLN A 367 9.73 -9.63 -3.75
C GLN A 367 8.87 -8.43 -4.14
N GLY A 368 9.21 -7.74 -5.23
CA GLY A 368 8.41 -6.63 -5.75
C GLY A 368 6.98 -7.07 -6.03
N PHE A 369 6.81 -8.19 -6.72
CA PHE A 369 5.50 -8.73 -7.04
C PHE A 369 4.70 -9.20 -5.81
N TYR A 370 5.30 -9.91 -4.86
CA TYR A 370 4.60 -10.27 -3.62
C TYR A 370 4.16 -9.03 -2.84
N ARG A 371 4.98 -7.98 -2.81
CA ARG A 371 4.62 -6.72 -2.15
C ARG A 371 3.43 -6.03 -2.82
N LYS A 372 3.29 -6.12 -4.15
CA LYS A 372 2.10 -5.62 -4.87
C LYS A 372 0.86 -6.44 -4.57
N ALA A 373 0.98 -7.77 -4.54
CA ALA A 373 -0.14 -8.63 -4.14
C ALA A 373 -0.63 -8.23 -2.75
N LEU A 374 0.29 -8.00 -1.80
CA LEU A 374 -0.02 -7.53 -0.44
C LEU A 374 -0.45 -6.07 -0.34
N TYR A 375 -0.18 -5.28 -1.38
CA TYR A 375 -0.68 -3.91 -1.46
C TYR A 375 -2.16 -3.90 -1.81
N LEU A 376 -2.56 -4.68 -2.83
CA LEU A 376 -3.95 -4.85 -3.24
C LEU A 376 -4.76 -5.65 -2.20
N GLU A 377 -4.17 -6.72 -1.66
CA GLU A 377 -4.80 -7.60 -0.69
C GLU A 377 -3.85 -7.85 0.50
N PRO A 378 -3.91 -7.03 1.57
CA PRO A 378 -2.98 -7.10 2.70
C PRO A 378 -2.96 -8.42 3.48
N GLN A 379 -3.98 -9.24 3.31
CA GLN A 379 -4.13 -10.53 3.97
C GLN A 379 -3.92 -11.71 3.02
N HIS A 380 -3.49 -11.49 1.78
CA HIS A 380 -3.25 -12.57 0.81
C HIS A 380 -2.26 -13.60 1.39
N PRO A 381 -2.73 -14.81 1.74
CA PRO A 381 -1.98 -15.70 2.61
C PRO A 381 -0.73 -16.25 1.91
N GLU A 382 -0.84 -16.60 0.64
CA GLU A 382 0.24 -17.18 -0.15
C GLU A 382 1.36 -16.16 -0.37
N ALA A 383 1.03 -14.90 -0.72
CA ALA A 383 2.02 -13.84 -0.89
C ALA A 383 2.76 -13.51 0.43
N LEU A 384 2.06 -13.53 1.58
CA LEU A 384 2.69 -13.38 2.89
C LEU A 384 3.69 -14.50 3.17
N MET A 385 3.31 -15.75 2.89
CA MET A 385 4.17 -16.91 3.12
C MET A 385 5.42 -16.90 2.25
N HIS A 386 5.29 -16.59 0.95
CA HIS A 386 6.41 -16.61 0.03
C HIS A 386 7.36 -15.44 0.28
N LEU A 387 6.83 -14.25 0.57
CA LEU A 387 7.66 -13.12 1.01
C LEU A 387 8.40 -13.43 2.32
N ALA A 388 7.76 -14.15 3.25
CA ALA A 388 8.41 -14.56 4.49
C ALA A 388 9.60 -15.50 4.22
N ALA A 389 9.43 -16.47 3.32
CA ALA A 389 10.48 -17.41 2.95
C ALA A 389 11.67 -16.68 2.28
N LEU A 390 11.39 -15.76 1.35
CA LEU A 390 12.43 -14.96 0.70
C LEU A 390 13.21 -14.08 1.68
N LEU A 391 12.52 -13.44 2.63
CA LEU A 391 13.17 -12.63 3.65
C LEU A 391 14.06 -13.48 4.56
N ALA A 392 13.62 -14.69 4.93
CA ALA A 392 14.43 -15.62 5.72
C ALA A 392 15.70 -16.06 4.96
N ALA A 393 15.56 -16.40 3.67
CA ALA A 393 16.68 -16.80 2.82
C ALA A 393 17.74 -15.69 2.66
N GLN A 394 17.32 -14.42 2.76
CA GLN A 394 18.21 -13.26 2.74
C GLN A 394 18.76 -12.85 4.12
N GLY A 395 18.43 -13.60 5.18
CA GLY A 395 18.87 -13.31 6.54
C GLY A 395 18.01 -12.28 7.30
N ASP A 396 16.93 -11.74 6.70
CA ASP A 396 15.94 -10.90 7.41
C ASP A 396 14.93 -11.78 8.17
N VAL A 397 15.44 -12.44 9.21
CA VAL A 397 14.64 -13.32 10.10
C VAL A 397 13.51 -12.52 10.78
N ALA A 398 13.75 -11.25 11.10
CA ALA A 398 12.75 -10.39 11.72
C ALA A 398 11.60 -10.07 10.74
N GLY A 399 11.92 -9.74 9.49
CA GLY A 399 10.94 -9.54 8.42
C GLY A 399 10.14 -10.79 8.10
N SER A 400 10.82 -11.95 8.02
CA SER A 400 10.17 -13.24 7.83
C SER A 400 9.13 -13.53 8.91
N ARG A 401 9.51 -13.41 10.19
CA ARG A 401 8.60 -13.62 11.33
C ARG A 401 7.39 -12.68 11.30
N ARG A 402 7.58 -11.42 10.89
CA ARG A 402 6.46 -10.45 10.75
C ARG A 402 5.45 -10.91 9.70
N MET A 403 5.91 -11.41 8.56
CA MET A 403 5.03 -11.89 7.50
C MET A 403 4.33 -13.20 7.90
N GLN A 404 5.03 -14.11 8.58
CA GLN A 404 4.45 -15.33 9.14
C GLN A 404 3.35 -15.04 10.17
N ALA A 405 3.60 -14.11 11.09
CA ALA A 405 2.61 -13.71 12.08
C ALA A 405 1.37 -13.05 11.46
N ARG A 406 1.50 -12.40 10.30
CA ARG A 406 0.35 -11.87 9.55
C ARG A 406 -0.45 -13.00 8.90
N ALA A 407 0.19 -13.97 8.25
CA ALA A 407 -0.51 -15.08 7.61
C ALA A 407 -1.27 -15.94 8.64
N ALA A 408 -0.62 -16.28 9.76
CA ALA A 408 -1.22 -17.09 10.83
C ALA A 408 -2.39 -16.40 11.56
N ARG A 409 -2.54 -15.08 11.44
CA ARG A 409 -3.70 -14.35 11.97
C ARG A 409 -4.89 -14.42 11.01
N ASN A 410 -4.63 -14.42 9.70
CA ASN A 410 -5.67 -14.58 8.69
C ASN A 410 -6.33 -15.97 8.77
N GLU A 411 -5.53 -17.04 8.90
CA GLU A 411 -6.04 -18.42 9.05
C GLU A 411 -6.95 -18.56 10.29
N ARG A 412 -6.58 -17.94 11.41
CA ARG A 412 -7.38 -17.96 12.64
C ARG A 412 -8.69 -17.18 12.54
N ILE A 413 -8.72 -16.10 11.77
CA ILE A 413 -9.95 -15.32 11.53
C ILE A 413 -10.88 -16.12 10.61
N ALA A 414 -10.36 -16.67 9.51
CA ALA A 414 -11.12 -17.52 8.58
C ALA A 414 -11.70 -18.79 9.27
N ASP A 415 -10.95 -19.39 10.20
CA ASP A 415 -11.42 -20.52 11.01
C ASP A 415 -12.49 -20.14 12.04
N SER A 416 -12.48 -18.90 12.53
CA SER A 416 -13.48 -18.40 13.47
C SER A 416 -14.79 -18.03 12.78
N GLU A 417 -14.72 -17.53 11.54
CA GLU A 417 -15.88 -17.21 10.70
C GLU A 417 -16.54 -18.45 10.11
N ARG A 418 -15.80 -19.55 9.91
CA ARG A 418 -16.37 -20.86 9.53
C ARG A 418 -17.07 -21.61 10.68
N LYS A 419 -16.87 -21.17 11.93
CA LYS A 419 -17.42 -21.80 13.14
C LYS A 419 -18.61 -21.04 13.74
N ARG A 420 -18.95 -19.87 13.18
CA ARG A 420 -20.21 -19.16 13.43
C ARG A 420 -21.18 -19.43 12.30
#